data_AF-B4GHB1-F1
#
_entry.id   AF-B4GHB1-F1
#
_cell.length_a   1.000
_cell.length_b   1.000
_cell.length_c   1.000
_cell.angle_alpha   90.00
_cell.angle_beta   90.00
_cell.angle_gamma   90.00
#
_symmetry.space_group_name_H-M   'P 1'
#
loop_
_entity.id
_entity.type
_entity.pdbx_description
1 polymer ?
#
loop_
_entity_poly.entity_id
_entity_poly.type
_entity_poly.pdbx_seq_one_letter_code
_entity_poly.pdbx_strand_id
1 'polypeptide(L)'
;MAMSKVIRVLEKSIAPSPHSVLLEHRHKSDSILFESHAVALLTQQETDVIRKQYTKVCDAYGCLGVLQLNAGESTVLFLVLVTGCVSMGKIGDVEIFRITQTTFVSLQNAGPQ
;
A
#
# COMPACT_ATOMS: atom_id res chain seq x y z
N MET A 1 6.37 19.71 12.20
CA MET A 1 5.67 18.75 13.10
C MET A 1 6.11 17.37 12.67
N ALA A 2 6.07 16.35 13.53
CA ALA A 2 6.43 15.00 13.08
C ALA A 2 5.29 14.45 12.20
N MET A 3 5.56 14.23 10.91
CA MET A 3 4.63 13.52 10.03
C MET A 3 4.41 12.11 10.61
N SER A 4 3.16 11.66 10.66
CA SER A 4 2.83 10.31 11.12
C SER A 4 2.62 9.37 9.93
N LYS A 5 2.99 8.10 10.10
CA LYS A 5 2.62 7.04 9.15
C LYS A 5 1.12 6.74 9.31
N VAL A 6 0.31 7.34 8.44
CA VAL A 6 -1.16 7.24 8.47
C VAL A 6 -1.69 6.11 7.60
N ILE A 7 -0.87 5.55 6.70
CA ILE A 7 -1.25 4.42 5.86
C ILE A 7 -0.77 3.13 6.50
N ARG A 8 -1.64 2.13 6.55
CA ARG A 8 -1.33 0.76 6.95
C ARG A 8 -1.57 -0.15 5.76
N VAL A 9 -0.59 -1.00 5.47
CA VAL A 9 -0.66 -1.95 4.36
C VAL A 9 -0.71 -3.35 4.92
N LEU A 10 -1.72 -4.09 4.50
CA LEU A 10 -1.90 -5.49 4.84
C LEU A 10 -1.92 -6.35 3.58
N GLU A 11 -1.52 -7.60 3.72
CA GLU A 11 -1.44 -8.56 2.63
C GLU A 11 -2.13 -9.86 3.03
N LYS A 12 -2.74 -10.51 2.04
CA LYS A 12 -3.27 -11.85 2.15
C LYS A 12 -2.58 -12.71 1.08
N SER A 13 -1.72 -13.62 1.54
CA SER A 13 -0.89 -14.49 0.70
C SER A 13 -1.14 -15.99 0.95
N ILE A 14 -2.26 -16.35 1.57
CA ILE A 14 -2.59 -17.74 1.91
C ILE A 14 -3.25 -18.44 0.70
N ALA A 15 -2.60 -19.48 0.17
CA ALA A 15 -3.24 -20.39 -0.80
C ALA A 15 -4.45 -21.09 -0.14
N PRO A 16 -5.61 -21.19 -0.81
CA PRO A 16 -5.85 -21.07 -2.25
C PRO A 16 -6.36 -19.70 -2.74
N SER A 17 -6.44 -18.68 -1.88
CA SER A 17 -7.00 -17.38 -2.29
C SER A 17 -6.04 -16.55 -3.14
N PRO A 18 -6.56 -15.70 -4.05
CA PRO A 18 -5.74 -14.79 -4.84
C PRO A 18 -4.98 -13.83 -3.93
N HIS A 19 -3.74 -13.50 -4.33
CA HIS A 19 -2.93 -12.51 -3.66
C HIS A 19 -3.65 -11.16 -3.67
N SER A 20 -3.77 -10.57 -2.48
CA SER A 20 -4.45 -9.30 -2.31
C SER A 20 -3.74 -8.41 -1.30
N VAL A 21 -3.77 -7.12 -1.57
CA VAL A 21 -3.19 -6.07 -0.72
C VAL A 21 -4.28 -5.10 -0.33
N LEU A 22 -4.40 -4.85 0.97
CA LEU A 22 -5.37 -3.93 1.55
C LEU A 22 -4.63 -2.71 2.09
N LEU A 23 -5.04 -1.53 1.64
CA LEU A 23 -4.50 -0.25 2.09
C LEU A 23 -5.55 0.47 2.94
N GLU A 24 -5.25 0.61 4.23
CA GLU A 24 -6.08 1.33 5.19
C GLU A 24 -5.46 2.70 5.49
N HIS A 25 -6.31 3.69 5.72
CA HIS A 25 -5.88 4.98 6.26
C HIS A 25 -6.40 5.15 7.68
N ARG A 26 -5.51 5.43 8.65
CA ARG A 26 -5.84 5.45 10.09
C ARG A 26 -6.93 6.44 10.49
N HIS A 27 -7.18 7.46 9.67
CA HIS A 27 -8.18 8.50 9.92
C HIS A 27 -9.32 8.50 8.90
N LYS A 28 -9.43 7.47 8.06
CA LYS A 28 -10.58 7.31 7.14
C LYS A 28 -11.22 5.95 7.34
N SER A 29 -12.53 5.88 7.14
CA SER A 29 -13.31 4.65 7.21
C SER A 29 -13.05 3.73 6.03
N ASP A 30 -12.80 4.31 4.86
CA ASP A 30 -12.69 3.57 3.62
C ASP A 30 -11.28 3.03 3.42
N SER A 31 -11.19 1.87 2.77
CA SER A 31 -9.93 1.22 2.44
C SER A 31 -9.88 0.87 0.96
N ILE A 32 -8.66 0.68 0.45
CA ILE A 32 -8.43 0.36 -0.95
C ILE A 32 -7.93 -1.08 -1.03
N LEU A 33 -8.66 -1.92 -1.74
CA LEU A 33 -8.29 -3.30 -2.02
C LEU A 33 -7.65 -3.39 -3.42
N PHE A 34 -6.50 -4.03 -3.48
CA PHE A 34 -5.82 -4.43 -4.70
C PHE A 34 -5.89 -5.95 -4.80
N GLU A 35 -6.56 -6.46 -5.83
CA GLU A 35 -6.71 -7.90 -6.05
C GLU A 35 -6.88 -8.15 -7.56
N SER A 36 -6.21 -9.17 -8.09
CA SER A 36 -6.38 -9.61 -9.50
C SER A 36 -6.27 -8.48 -10.54
N HIS A 37 -5.28 -7.60 -10.40
CA HIS A 37 -5.07 -6.41 -11.25
C HIS A 37 -6.17 -5.34 -11.20
N ALA A 38 -7.13 -5.46 -10.29
CA ALA A 38 -8.19 -4.48 -10.06
C ALA A 38 -7.94 -3.69 -8.76
N VAL A 39 -8.51 -2.48 -8.72
CA VAL A 39 -8.54 -1.63 -7.53
C VAL A 39 -9.99 -1.39 -7.14
N ALA A 40 -10.35 -1.72 -5.91
CA ALA A 40 -11.68 -1.52 -5.36
C ALA A 40 -11.62 -0.65 -4.11
N LEU A 41 -12.64 0.20 -3.94
CA LEU A 41 -12.88 0.91 -2.69
C LEU A 41 -13.80 0.07 -1.83
N LEU A 42 -13.39 -0.22 -0.60
CA LEU A 42 -14.21 -0.93 0.38
C LEU A 42 -14.66 0.02 1.47
N THR A 43 -15.93 -0.13 1.84
CA THR A 43 -16.49 0.49 3.04
C THR A 43 -15.93 -0.17 4.29
N GLN A 44 -15.99 0.53 5.42
CA GLN A 44 -15.53 0.00 6.70
C GLN A 44 -16.13 -1.37 7.06
N GLN A 45 -17.42 -1.59 6.73
CA GLN A 45 -18.10 -2.85 7.00
C GLN A 45 -17.49 -4.01 6.21
N GLU A 46 -17.24 -3.81 4.92
CA GLU A 46 -16.60 -4.81 4.05
C GLU A 46 -15.17 -5.09 4.49
N THR A 47 -14.42 -4.03 4.86
CA THR A 47 -13.07 -4.13 5.38
C THR A 47 -13.03 -5.00 6.64
N ASP A 48 -13.87 -4.73 7.63
CA ASP A 48 -13.86 -5.45 8.91
C ASP A 48 -14.16 -6.95 8.75
N VAL A 49 -14.98 -7.33 7.77
CA VAL A 49 -15.29 -8.73 7.45
C VAL A 49 -14.05 -9.47 6.94
N ILE A 50 -13.28 -8.85 6.04
CA ILE A 50 -12.14 -9.51 5.40
C ILE A 50 -10.83 -9.34 6.19
N ARG A 51 -10.71 -8.28 7.00
CA ARG A 51 -9.47 -7.86 7.68
C ARG A 51 -8.77 -8.97 8.47
N LYS A 52 -9.54 -9.88 9.07
CA LYS A 52 -9.01 -11.02 9.85
C LYS A 52 -8.13 -11.97 9.03
N GLN A 53 -8.29 -11.97 7.71
CA GLN A 53 -7.53 -12.81 6.78
C GLN A 53 -6.23 -12.15 6.31
N TYR A 54 -6.00 -10.88 6.69
CA TYR A 54 -4.86 -10.10 6.25
C TYR A 54 -3.83 -9.95 7.38
N THR A 55 -2.56 -9.97 7.02
CA THR A 55 -1.44 -9.71 7.93
C THR A 55 -0.81 -8.37 7.60
N LYS A 56 -0.39 -7.65 8.63
CA LYS A 56 0.24 -6.34 8.46
C LYS A 56 1.63 -6.51 7.82
N VAL A 57 1.87 -5.81 6.72
CA VAL A 57 3.18 -5.75 6.04
C VAL A 57 3.99 -4.57 6.58
N CYS A 58 3.45 -3.35 6.49
CA CYS A 58 4.15 -2.15 6.93
C CYS A 58 3.18 -0.98 7.22
N ASP A 59 3.73 0.08 7.80
CA ASP A 59 3.07 1.39 7.85
C ASP A 59 3.87 2.38 6.96
N ALA A 60 3.16 3.30 6.31
CA ALA A 60 3.70 4.26 5.37
C ALA A 60 3.17 5.69 5.63
N TYR A 61 3.96 6.68 5.24
CA TYR A 61 3.58 8.09 5.22
C TYR A 61 2.65 8.42 4.06
N GLY A 62 2.82 7.74 2.94
CA GLY A 62 2.07 7.99 1.70
C GLY A 62 2.17 6.81 0.75
N CYS A 63 1.26 6.77 -0.21
CA CYS A 63 1.26 5.85 -1.34
C CYS A 63 1.56 6.64 -2.61
N LEU A 64 2.58 6.25 -3.38
CA LEU A 64 2.93 6.91 -4.64
C LEU A 64 2.11 6.36 -5.81
N GLY A 65 1.63 5.12 -5.70
CA GLY A 65 0.80 4.46 -6.71
C GLY A 65 1.30 3.05 -7.03
N VAL A 66 0.76 2.50 -8.12
CA VAL A 66 1.17 1.20 -8.65
C VAL A 66 2.21 1.43 -9.74
N LEU A 67 3.38 0.81 -9.57
CA LEU A 67 4.42 0.75 -10.57
C LEU A 67 4.29 -0.54 -11.38
N GLN A 68 4.22 -0.38 -12.69
CA GLN A 68 4.28 -1.46 -13.66
C GLN A 68 5.70 -1.57 -14.23
N LEU A 69 6.30 -2.75 -14.14
CA LEU A 69 7.59 -3.07 -14.75
C LEU A 69 7.41 -4.20 -15.75
N ASN A 70 8.07 -4.09 -16.90
CA ASN A 70 8.09 -5.15 -17.90
C ASN A 70 9.35 -5.99 -17.69
N ALA A 71 9.18 -7.26 -17.33
CA ALA A 71 10.23 -8.25 -17.13
C ALA A 71 10.19 -9.27 -18.28
N GLY A 72 10.72 -8.87 -19.44
CA GLY A 72 10.59 -9.63 -20.68
C GLY A 72 9.15 -9.64 -21.17
N GLU A 73 8.59 -10.85 -21.36
CA GLU A 73 7.19 -11.05 -21.78
C GLU A 73 6.18 -10.92 -20.62
N SER A 74 6.65 -10.84 -19.38
CA SER A 74 5.80 -10.73 -18.20
C SER A 74 5.75 -9.29 -17.68
N THR A 75 4.56 -8.86 -17.27
CA THR A 75 4.38 -7.59 -16.57
C THR A 75 4.34 -7.86 -15.08
N VAL A 76 5.09 -7.08 -14.28
CA VAL A 76 5.00 -7.12 -12.82
C VAL A 76 4.51 -5.82 -12.22
N LEU A 77 3.66 -5.95 -11.20
CA LEU A 77 3.02 -4.82 -10.52
C LEU A 77 3.47 -4.71 -9.06
N PHE A 78 3.85 -3.50 -8.65
CA PHE A 78 4.25 -3.18 -7.29
C PHE A 78 3.50 -1.96 -6.76
N LEU A 79 2.97 -2.05 -5.55
CA LEU A 79 2.49 -0.89 -4.81
C LEU A 79 3.68 -0.18 -4.15
N VAL A 80 3.91 1.08 -4.51
CA VAL A 80 5.06 1.86 -4.03
C VAL A 80 4.62 2.78 -2.89
N LEU A 81 5.26 2.60 -1.74
CA LEU A 81 4.91 3.25 -0.48
C LEU A 81 6.09 4.09 0.03
N VAL A 82 5.80 5.27 0.59
CA VAL A 82 6.79 6.10 1.28
C VAL A 82 6.89 5.65 2.72
N THR A 83 8.00 5.01 3.10
CA THR A 83 8.22 4.49 4.47
C THR A 83 9.24 5.30 5.26
N GLY A 84 9.95 6.22 4.61
CA GLY A 84 10.88 7.17 5.20
C GLY A 84 10.80 8.54 4.50
N CYS A 85 10.68 9.60 5.28
CA CYS A 85 10.81 10.96 4.81
C CYS A 85 11.38 11.87 5.90
N VAL A 86 12.01 12.97 5.51
CA VAL A 86 12.55 13.98 6.42
C VAL A 86 11.99 15.36 6.07
N SER A 87 11.63 16.15 7.07
CA SER A 87 11.23 17.54 6.86
C SER A 87 12.44 18.34 6.41
N MET A 88 12.31 19.05 5.29
CA MET A 88 13.33 19.92 4.71
C MET A 88 13.11 21.38 5.06
N GLY A 89 12.06 21.70 5.82
CA GLY A 89 11.66 23.05 6.17
C GLY A 89 10.24 23.37 5.73
N LYS A 90 9.90 24.65 5.78
CA LYS A 90 8.57 25.16 5.46
C LYS A 90 8.65 26.26 4.41
N ILE A 91 7.64 26.32 3.56
CA ILE A 91 7.40 27.43 2.63
C ILE A 91 6.00 27.95 2.95
N GLY A 92 5.93 29.11 3.60
CA GLY A 92 4.68 29.59 4.21
C GLY A 92 4.14 28.58 5.23
N ASP A 93 2.88 28.18 5.05
CA ASP A 93 2.19 27.22 5.92
C ASP A 93 2.39 25.75 5.49
N VAL A 94 3.11 25.50 4.40
CA VAL A 94 3.34 24.15 3.88
C VAL A 94 4.69 23.61 4.35
N GLU A 95 4.68 22.43 4.97
CA GLU A 95 5.89 21.70 5.34
C GLU A 95 6.34 20.81 4.18
N ILE A 96 7.61 20.93 3.78
CA ILE A 96 8.19 20.20 2.65
C ILE A 96 8.94 18.98 3.18
N PHE A 97 8.61 17.80 2.65
CA PHE A 97 9.26 16.55 3.02
C PHE A 97 10.04 15.96 1.86
N ARG A 98 11.28 15.54 2.11
CA ARG A 98 12.08 14.74 1.18
C ARG A 98 11.84 13.26 1.48
N ILE A 99 11.43 12.50 0.47
CA ILE A 99 11.36 11.03 0.55
C ILE A 99 12.79 10.48 0.69
N THR A 100 13.02 9.69 1.74
CA THR A 100 14.32 9.05 1.99
C THR A 100 14.27 7.54 1.81
N GLN A 101 13.10 6.92 1.97
CA GLN A 101 12.92 5.47 1.81
C GLN A 101 11.56 5.15 1.22
N THR A 102 11.56 4.19 0.29
CA THR A 102 10.37 3.62 -0.33
C THR A 102 10.34 2.11 -0.16
N THR A 103 9.14 1.54 -0.03
CA THR A 103 8.92 0.09 0.06
C THR A 103 8.00 -0.34 -1.07
N PHE A 104 8.34 -1.46 -1.72
CA PHE A 104 7.63 -2.01 -2.86
C PHE A 104 6.94 -3.29 -2.38
N VAL A 105 5.61 -3.32 -2.47
CA VAL A 105 4.80 -4.49 -2.13
C VAL A 105 4.30 -5.10 -3.43
N SER A 106 4.58 -6.39 -3.68
CA SER A 106 4.08 -7.09 -4.86
C SER A 106 2.55 -7.02 -4.89
N LEU A 107 1.94 -6.83 -6.05
CA LEU A 107 0.49 -6.97 -6.25
C LEU A 107 0.13 -8.28 -6.97
N GLN A 108 1.08 -9.19 -7.06
CA GLN A 108 0.92 -10.47 -7.74
C GLN A 108 1.39 -11.60 -6.83
N ASN A 109 0.70 -12.72 -6.96
CA ASN A 109 1.12 -13.94 -6.32
C ASN A 109 2.42 -14.41 -6.97
N ALA A 110 3.47 -14.60 -6.19
CA ALA A 110 4.64 -15.36 -6.64
C ALA A 110 4.24 -16.85 -6.68
N GLY A 111 3.34 -17.20 -7.60
CA GLY A 111 3.12 -18.60 -7.95
C GLY A 111 4.36 -19.09 -8.69
N PRO A 112 4.90 -20.28 -8.36
CA PRO A 112 5.88 -20.91 -9.24
C PRO A 112 5.21 -21.11 -10.59
N GLN A 113 5.82 -20.60 -11.66
CA GLN A 113 5.57 -21.09 -13.01
C GLN A 113 6.01 -22.54 -13.12
#